data_AF-A0A7V4NI01-F1
#
_entry.id   AF-A0A7V4NI01-F1
#
_cell.length_a   1.000
_cell.length_b   1.000
_cell.length_c   1.000
_cell.angle_alpha   90.00
_cell.angle_beta   90.00
_cell.angle_gamma   90.00
#
_symmetry.space_group_name_H-M   'P 1'
#
loop_
_entity.id
_entity.type
_entity.pdbx_description
1 polymer ?
#
loop_
_entity_poly.entity_id
_entity_poly.type
_entity_poly.pdbx_seq_one_letter_code
_entity_poly.pdbx_strand_id
1 'polypeptide(L)'
;MNNFIILFIFLALYSCSSSPELLLKQAVKDEQKQNYSSAEQKYLTIIVKYPTSNIVDEAKYRLGLLYKDIFKDYSQANLWFSKIVDEHKGSKFYRLAQIGLLESPDYFGIIDGNKIILGDIESLGKNMRIIIEYKKLDVDLYIATTKLYAAEKIVRQYTKFYYKDGEEIKESDVNLKTEKTDKYTIILKLPIQKNNSWTTQKENKTVIYTIFDTNLTVKTTKGFIFTNCIKIMEQNKGEKGVRFLYYAPNKGCIKITTTNISELYKEYTTMEVIE
;
A
#
# COMPACT_ATOMS: atom_id res chain seq x y z
N MET A 1 -25.95 26.48 72.21
CA MET A 1 -26.19 27.21 70.95
C MET A 1 -25.03 26.92 70.00
N ASN A 2 -25.38 26.19 68.93
CA ASN A 2 -24.73 26.01 67.63
C ASN A 2 -23.21 25.85 67.48
N ASN A 3 -22.84 24.56 67.37
CA ASN A 3 -22.00 23.97 66.33
C ASN A 3 -21.87 24.78 65.03
N PHE A 4 -20.64 24.91 64.52
CA PHE A 4 -20.38 24.89 63.08
C PHE A 4 -19.03 24.20 62.83
N ILE A 5 -19.09 22.87 62.67
CA ILE A 5 -18.02 22.05 62.13
C ILE A 5 -18.06 22.23 60.61
N ILE A 6 -17.05 22.91 60.06
CA ILE A 6 -16.87 23.04 58.61
C ILE A 6 -16.26 21.72 58.12
N LEU A 7 -17.13 20.81 57.68
CA LEU A 7 -16.76 19.58 56.99
C LEU A 7 -16.37 19.93 55.55
N PHE A 8 -15.07 20.06 55.30
CA PHE A 8 -14.51 20.12 53.94
C PHE A 8 -14.69 18.74 53.29
N ILE A 9 -15.80 18.57 52.57
CA ILE A 9 -16.02 17.42 51.71
C ILE A 9 -15.11 17.61 50.49
N PHE A 10 -13.95 16.94 50.53
CA PHE A 10 -13.10 16.72 49.37
C PHE A 10 -13.88 15.79 48.41
N LEU A 11 -14.71 16.38 47.56
CA LEU A 11 -15.34 15.70 46.43
C LEU A 11 -14.24 15.38 45.42
N ALA A 12 -13.54 14.26 45.64
CA ALA A 12 -12.76 13.62 44.61
C ALA A 12 -13.74 13.20 43.52
N LEU A 13 -13.90 14.03 42.50
CA LEU A 13 -14.49 13.63 41.23
C LEU A 13 -13.58 12.53 40.66
N TYR A 14 -13.84 11.29 41.05
CA TYR A 14 -13.43 10.13 40.28
C TYR A 14 -14.14 10.25 38.94
N SER A 15 -13.53 10.99 38.00
CA SER A 15 -13.83 10.79 36.60
C SER A 15 -13.61 9.30 36.38
N CYS A 16 -14.68 8.56 36.13
CA CYS A 16 -14.62 7.14 35.85
C CYS A 16 -13.90 6.98 34.50
N SER A 17 -12.58 7.12 34.51
CA SER A 17 -11.75 6.95 33.33
C SER A 17 -11.78 5.47 33.02
N SER A 18 -12.59 5.10 32.03
CA SER A 18 -12.67 3.72 31.56
C SER A 18 -11.27 3.20 31.28
N SER A 19 -10.95 1.99 31.75
CA SER A 19 -9.62 1.42 31.54
C SER A 19 -9.31 1.33 30.03
N PRO A 20 -8.03 1.39 29.62
CA PRO A 20 -7.65 1.29 28.22
C PRO A 20 -8.22 0.03 27.55
N GLU A 21 -8.28 -1.11 28.26
CA GLU A 21 -8.85 -2.37 27.76
C GLU A 21 -10.35 -2.27 27.52
N LEU A 22 -11.08 -1.60 28.43
CA LEU A 22 -12.52 -1.37 28.26
C LEU A 22 -12.77 -0.44 27.06
N LEU A 23 -11.97 0.62 26.91
CA LEU A 23 -12.05 1.52 25.77
C LEU A 23 -11.78 0.78 24.46
N LEU A 24 -10.77 -0.09 24.42
CA LEU A 24 -10.45 -0.89 23.24
C LEU A 24 -11.62 -1.81 22.87
N LYS A 25 -12.19 -2.52 23.86
CA LYS A 25 -13.35 -3.38 23.65
C LYS A 25 -14.55 -2.60 23.11
N GLN A 26 -14.79 -1.40 23.62
CA GLN A 26 -15.84 -0.52 23.13
C GLN A 26 -15.56 -0.01 21.72
N ALA A 27 -14.32 0.37 21.42
CA ALA A 27 -13.92 0.82 20.09
C ALA A 27 -14.14 -0.28 19.04
N VAL A 28 -13.72 -1.51 19.33
CA VAL A 28 -13.94 -2.67 18.45
C VAL A 28 -15.44 -2.97 18.27
N LYS A 29 -16.24 -2.82 19.34
CA LYS A 29 -17.70 -2.97 19.25
C LYS A 29 -18.32 -1.88 18.36
N ASP A 30 -17.79 -0.67 18.41
CA ASP A 30 -18.23 0.42 17.54
C ASP A 30 -17.82 0.18 16.09
N GLU A 31 -16.62 -0.34 15.81
CA GLU A 31 -16.21 -0.80 14.46
C GLU A 31 -17.19 -1.84 13.90
N GLN A 32 -17.53 -2.85 14.70
CA GLN A 32 -18.47 -3.92 14.32
C GLN A 32 -19.87 -3.38 14.02
N LYS A 33 -20.27 -2.29 14.68
CA LYS A 33 -21.53 -1.58 14.45
C LYS A 33 -21.44 -0.51 13.36
N GLN A 34 -20.29 -0.38 12.70
CA GLN A 34 -20.00 0.66 11.71
C GLN A 34 -20.06 2.10 12.28
N ASN A 35 -19.97 2.26 13.59
CA ASN A 35 -19.88 3.54 14.29
C ASN A 35 -18.44 4.06 14.26
N TYR A 36 -17.89 4.27 13.06
CA TYR A 36 -16.46 4.49 12.84
C TYR A 36 -15.91 5.74 13.54
N SER A 37 -16.64 6.86 13.56
CA SER A 37 -16.21 8.07 14.28
C SER A 37 -16.12 7.84 15.79
N SER A 38 -17.01 7.02 16.36
CA SER A 38 -16.99 6.67 17.78
C SER A 38 -15.84 5.72 18.12
N ALA A 39 -15.52 4.78 17.21
CA ALA A 39 -14.36 3.91 17.32
C ALA A 39 -13.05 4.72 17.24
N GLU A 40 -12.92 5.59 16.23
CA GLU A 40 -11.79 6.51 16.06
C GLU A 40 -11.51 7.33 17.33
N GLN A 41 -12.53 7.98 17.89
CA GLN A 41 -12.39 8.76 19.13
C GLN A 41 -11.87 7.92 20.30
N LYS A 42 -12.31 6.67 20.43
CA LYS A 42 -11.83 5.78 21.49
C LYS A 42 -10.40 5.32 21.25
N TYR A 43 -10.01 5.00 20.01
CA TYR A 43 -8.61 4.70 19.69
C TYR A 43 -7.70 5.88 19.99
N LEU A 44 -8.08 7.09 19.56
CA LEU A 44 -7.35 8.31 19.88
C LEU A 44 -7.26 8.54 21.39
N THR A 45 -8.35 8.28 22.13
CA THR A 45 -8.35 8.39 23.60
C THR A 45 -7.36 7.41 24.23
N ILE A 46 -7.28 6.16 23.75
CA ILE A 46 -6.30 5.17 24.21
C ILE A 46 -4.88 5.68 23.99
N ILE A 47 -4.59 6.12 22.77
CA ILE A 47 -3.26 6.58 22.35
C ILE A 47 -2.80 7.79 23.17
N VAL A 48 -3.69 8.74 23.43
CA VAL A 48 -3.35 10.00 24.11
C VAL A 48 -3.34 9.86 25.63
N LYS A 49 -4.33 9.19 26.23
CA LYS A 49 -4.47 9.12 27.69
C LYS A 49 -3.71 7.96 28.33
N TYR A 50 -3.41 6.91 27.57
CA TYR A 50 -2.74 5.71 28.08
C TYR A 50 -1.51 5.34 27.24
N PRO A 51 -0.57 6.27 26.97
CA PRO A 51 0.49 6.08 25.99
C PRO A 51 1.48 4.95 26.30
N THR A 52 1.57 4.51 27.56
CA THR A 52 2.44 3.41 27.99
C THR A 52 1.71 2.06 28.08
N SER A 53 0.42 2.01 27.74
CA SER A 53 -0.36 0.77 27.79
C SER A 53 0.06 -0.18 26.67
N ASN A 54 0.09 -1.48 26.96
CA ASN A 54 0.42 -2.53 25.98
C ASN A 54 -0.61 -2.65 24.83
N ILE A 55 -1.77 -1.97 24.93
CA ILE A 55 -2.79 -1.95 23.88
C ILE A 55 -2.67 -0.76 22.92
N VAL A 56 -1.74 0.17 23.16
CA VAL A 56 -1.56 1.36 22.32
C VAL A 56 -1.25 0.98 20.87
N ASP A 57 -0.44 -0.04 20.66
CA ASP A 57 -0.12 -0.52 19.31
C ASP A 57 -1.34 -1.09 18.59
N GLU A 58 -2.21 -1.78 19.32
CA GLU A 58 -3.47 -2.27 18.76
C GLU A 58 -4.36 -1.10 18.36
N ALA A 59 -4.46 -0.08 19.23
CA ALA A 59 -5.24 1.12 18.94
C ALA A 59 -4.69 1.88 17.72
N LYS A 60 -3.37 2.09 17.63
CA LYS A 60 -2.71 2.70 16.46
C LYS A 60 -2.97 1.88 15.19
N TYR A 61 -2.85 0.56 15.27
CA TYR A 61 -2.99 -0.32 14.11
C TYR A 61 -4.43 -0.28 13.58
N ARG A 62 -5.42 -0.43 14.46
CA ARG A 62 -6.83 -0.35 14.10
C ARG A 62 -7.22 1.03 13.58
N LEU A 63 -6.67 2.09 14.15
CA LEU A 63 -6.86 3.44 13.65
C LEU A 63 -6.28 3.60 12.24
N GLY A 64 -5.09 3.06 11.97
CA GLY A 64 -4.51 3.01 10.62
C GLY A 64 -5.39 2.25 9.63
N LEU A 65 -5.96 1.11 10.03
CA LEU A 65 -6.93 0.36 9.23
C LEU A 65 -8.21 1.17 8.95
N LEU A 66 -8.75 1.88 9.96
CA LEU A 66 -9.89 2.77 9.80
C LEU A 66 -9.64 3.82 8.71
N TYR A 67 -8.49 4.51 8.79
CA TYR A 67 -8.13 5.50 7.77
C TYR A 67 -7.90 4.90 6.39
N LYS A 68 -7.25 3.73 6.29
CA LYS A 68 -6.99 3.04 5.01
C LYS A 68 -8.27 2.50 4.36
N ASP A 69 -9.09 1.81 5.14
CA ASP A 69 -10.16 0.96 4.61
C ASP A 69 -11.52 1.65 4.61
N ILE A 70 -11.77 2.55 5.57
CA ILE A 70 -13.06 3.24 5.71
C ILE A 70 -12.96 4.67 5.20
N PHE A 71 -12.06 5.49 5.75
CA PHE A 71 -12.00 6.91 5.41
C PHE A 71 -11.26 7.20 4.11
N LYS A 72 -10.47 6.24 3.60
CA LYS A 72 -9.61 6.38 2.42
C LYS A 72 -8.61 7.54 2.53
N ASP A 73 -8.24 7.90 3.76
CA ASP A 73 -7.21 8.87 4.06
C ASP A 73 -5.87 8.14 4.26
N TYR A 74 -5.17 7.91 3.15
CA TYR A 74 -3.90 7.20 3.16
C TYR A 74 -2.79 7.98 3.88
N SER A 75 -2.90 9.31 3.98
CA SER A 75 -1.93 10.12 4.73
C SER A 75 -2.03 9.81 6.22
N GLN A 76 -3.25 9.77 6.76
CA GLN A 76 -3.47 9.39 8.15
C GLN A 76 -3.16 7.92 8.39
N ALA A 77 -3.53 7.03 7.47
CA ALA A 77 -3.17 5.61 7.59
C ALA A 77 -1.65 5.41 7.70
N ASN A 78 -0.88 6.05 6.80
CA ASN A 78 0.57 6.01 6.84
C ASN A 78 1.13 6.55 8.17
N LEU A 79 0.62 7.67 8.65
CA LEU A 79 1.03 8.24 9.94
C LEU A 79 0.92 7.22 11.08
N TRP A 80 -0.22 6.53 11.18
CA TRP A 80 -0.47 5.58 12.27
C TRP A 80 0.33 4.29 12.13
N PHE A 81 0.49 3.76 10.92
CA PHE A 81 1.35 2.60 10.68
C PHE A 81 2.83 2.92 10.93
N SER A 82 3.34 4.06 10.46
CA SER A 82 4.71 4.51 10.71
C SER A 82 5.02 4.60 12.19
N LYS A 83 4.11 5.15 13.01
CA LYS A 83 4.30 5.18 14.48
C LYS A 83 4.52 3.81 15.11
N ILE A 84 3.91 2.75 14.59
CA ILE A 84 4.14 1.39 15.09
C ILE A 84 5.53 0.90 14.64
N VAL A 85 5.88 1.12 13.37
CA VAL A 85 7.15 0.69 12.79
C VAL A 85 8.35 1.39 13.47
N ASP A 86 8.20 2.68 13.77
CA ASP A 86 9.27 3.50 14.34
C ASP A 86 9.46 3.24 15.84
N GLU A 87 8.37 3.16 16.59
CA GLU A 87 8.40 3.14 18.05
C GLU A 87 8.34 1.71 18.64
N HIS A 88 7.77 0.73 17.94
CA HIS A 88 7.35 -0.56 18.54
C HIS A 88 7.78 -1.79 17.72
N LYS A 89 9.08 -1.93 17.44
CA LYS A 89 9.64 -3.06 16.65
C LYS A 89 9.36 -4.46 17.21
N GLY A 90 9.13 -4.60 18.51
CA GLY A 90 8.78 -5.86 19.17
C GLY A 90 7.28 -6.17 19.22
N SER A 91 6.43 -5.28 18.71
CA SER A 91 4.98 -5.43 18.75
C SER A 91 4.49 -6.52 17.79
N LYS A 92 3.45 -7.25 18.18
CA LYS A 92 2.75 -8.17 17.26
C LYS A 92 2.16 -7.45 16.03
N PHE A 93 1.98 -6.12 16.11
CA PHE A 93 1.49 -5.29 15.01
C PHE A 93 2.59 -4.73 14.12
N TYR A 94 3.86 -4.89 14.48
CA TYR A 94 4.98 -4.34 13.71
C TYR A 94 4.95 -4.79 12.25
N ARG A 95 4.87 -6.11 12.03
CA ARG A 95 4.80 -6.69 10.69
C ARG A 95 3.54 -6.27 9.93
N LEU A 96 2.41 -6.20 10.62
CA LEU A 96 1.14 -5.80 10.02
C LEU A 96 1.14 -4.32 9.61
N ALA A 97 1.79 -3.46 10.39
CA ALA A 97 1.94 -2.05 10.07
C ALA A 97 2.85 -1.83 8.86
N GLN A 98 3.95 -2.60 8.72
CA GLN A 98 4.78 -2.56 7.51
C GLN A 98 3.98 -2.88 6.24
N ILE A 99 3.13 -3.92 6.29
CA ILE A 99 2.22 -4.26 5.20
C ILE A 99 1.21 -3.12 4.98
N GLY A 100 0.66 -2.55 6.05
CA GLY A 100 -0.25 -1.41 6.01
C GLY A 100 0.32 -0.19 5.28
N LEU A 101 1.63 0.10 5.43
CA LEU A 101 2.32 1.17 4.71
C LEU A 101 2.37 0.90 3.19
N LEU A 102 2.67 -0.33 2.79
CA LEU A 102 2.68 -0.73 1.38
C LEU A 102 1.28 -0.77 0.76
N GLU A 103 0.23 -0.81 1.59
CA GLU A 103 -1.19 -0.81 1.19
C GLU A 103 -1.88 0.55 1.30
N SER A 104 -1.15 1.61 1.67
CA SER A 104 -1.71 2.94 1.95
C SER A 104 -1.14 4.04 1.05
N PRO A 105 -1.51 4.10 -0.25
CA PRO A 105 -2.31 3.12 -0.98
C PRO A 105 -1.44 2.01 -1.60
N ASP A 106 -2.08 0.92 -2.04
CA ASP A 106 -1.39 -0.09 -2.85
C ASP A 106 -1.25 0.40 -4.30
N TYR A 107 -0.06 0.89 -4.65
CA TYR A 107 0.19 1.41 -6.00
C TYR A 107 0.31 0.31 -7.06
N PHE A 108 0.68 -0.91 -6.69
CA PHE A 108 0.88 -2.00 -7.65
C PHE A 108 -0.42 -2.76 -7.96
N GLY A 109 -1.51 -2.44 -7.25
CA GLY A 109 -2.79 -3.12 -7.39
C GLY A 109 -2.74 -4.56 -6.88
N ILE A 110 -1.82 -4.88 -5.95
CA ILE A 110 -1.64 -6.22 -5.37
C ILE A 110 -2.68 -6.41 -4.25
N ILE A 111 -3.94 -6.38 -4.68
CA ILE A 111 -5.15 -6.46 -3.87
C ILE A 111 -5.89 -7.73 -4.28
N ASP A 112 -6.50 -8.40 -3.32
CA ASP A 112 -7.23 -9.65 -3.60
C ASP A 112 -8.36 -9.42 -4.61
N GLY A 113 -8.41 -10.25 -5.65
CA GLY A 113 -9.41 -10.14 -6.72
C GLY A 113 -9.21 -8.98 -7.68
N ASN A 114 -8.18 -8.14 -7.51
CA ASN A 114 -7.94 -7.04 -8.45
C ASN A 114 -7.52 -7.56 -9.83
N LYS A 115 -8.00 -6.87 -10.87
CA LYS A 115 -7.74 -7.19 -12.27
C LYS A 115 -7.28 -5.94 -13.02
N ILE A 116 -6.18 -6.08 -13.74
CA ILE A 116 -5.59 -5.02 -14.56
C ILE A 116 -5.60 -5.48 -16.02
N ILE A 117 -6.12 -4.64 -16.91
CA ILE A 117 -6.15 -4.90 -18.35
C ILE A 117 -5.46 -3.74 -19.05
N LEU A 118 -4.24 -3.99 -19.53
CA LEU A 118 -3.48 -3.06 -20.36
C LEU A 118 -3.63 -3.44 -21.82
N GLY A 119 -3.96 -2.48 -22.69
CA GLY A 119 -3.98 -2.65 -24.14
C GLY A 119 -2.88 -1.83 -24.80
N ASP A 120 -2.41 -2.27 -25.97
CA ASP A 120 -1.58 -1.42 -26.84
C ASP A 120 -2.32 -0.14 -27.21
N ILE A 121 -1.59 0.96 -27.33
CA ILE A 121 -2.21 2.27 -27.56
C ILE A 121 -2.83 2.40 -28.96
N GLU A 122 -2.24 1.74 -29.97
CA GLU A 122 -2.61 1.91 -31.38
C GLU A 122 -4.01 1.34 -31.67
N SER A 123 -4.35 0.22 -31.04
CA SER A 123 -5.60 -0.49 -31.25
C SER A 123 -6.49 -0.58 -30.01
N LEU A 124 -6.04 0.00 -28.89
CA LEU A 124 -6.67 -0.07 -27.58
C LEU A 124 -6.90 -1.51 -27.11
N GLY A 125 -5.89 -2.36 -27.31
CA GLY A 125 -5.88 -3.76 -26.88
C GLY A 125 -6.50 -4.76 -27.84
N LYS A 126 -6.94 -4.33 -29.04
CA LYS A 126 -7.43 -5.25 -30.08
C LYS A 126 -6.31 -6.08 -30.69
N ASN A 127 -5.09 -5.53 -30.77
CA ASN A 127 -3.92 -6.21 -31.31
C ASN A 127 -3.14 -6.92 -30.20
N MET A 128 -2.92 -6.25 -29.06
CA MET A 128 -2.19 -6.82 -27.93
C MET A 128 -2.76 -6.33 -26.60
N ARG A 129 -3.07 -7.27 -25.70
CA ARG A 129 -3.49 -6.93 -24.33
C ARG A 129 -2.82 -7.84 -23.30
N ILE A 130 -2.55 -7.26 -22.13
CA ILE A 130 -2.06 -7.96 -20.95
C ILE A 130 -3.16 -7.93 -19.91
N ILE A 131 -3.53 -9.09 -19.41
CA ILE A 131 -4.46 -9.25 -18.29
C ILE A 131 -3.69 -9.79 -17.10
N ILE A 132 -3.78 -9.11 -15.96
CA ILE A 132 -3.18 -9.51 -14.68
C ILE A 132 -4.31 -9.67 -13.67
N GLU A 133 -4.39 -10.82 -13.02
CA GLU A 133 -5.39 -11.12 -11.99
C GLU A 133 -4.67 -11.54 -10.70
N TYR A 134 -4.94 -10.82 -9.60
CA TYR A 134 -4.32 -11.04 -8.30
C TYR A 134 -5.22 -11.87 -7.38
N LYS A 135 -4.59 -12.76 -6.61
CA LYS A 135 -5.24 -13.52 -5.54
C LYS A 135 -4.36 -13.48 -4.30
N LYS A 136 -4.95 -13.16 -3.16
CA LYS A 136 -4.29 -13.22 -1.85
C LYS A 136 -4.17 -14.67 -1.40
N LEU A 137 -2.97 -15.04 -0.96
CA LEU A 137 -2.69 -16.37 -0.41
C LEU A 137 -2.43 -16.31 1.10
N ASP A 138 -1.88 -15.20 1.59
CA ASP A 138 -1.62 -14.94 3.01
C ASP A 138 -1.60 -13.43 3.26
N VAL A 139 -1.43 -12.99 4.51
CA VAL A 139 -1.42 -11.60 4.93
C VAL A 139 -0.51 -10.70 4.10
N ASP A 140 0.66 -11.19 3.70
CA ASP A 140 1.69 -10.50 2.92
C ASP A 140 2.03 -11.18 1.58
N LEU A 141 1.33 -12.26 1.21
CA LEU A 141 1.63 -13.07 0.03
C LEU A 141 0.46 -13.09 -0.94
N TYR A 142 0.78 -12.76 -2.20
CA TYR A 142 -0.16 -12.75 -3.31
C TYR A 142 0.41 -13.54 -4.49
N ILE A 143 -0.48 -14.03 -5.33
CA ILE A 143 -0.15 -14.65 -6.60
C ILE A 143 -0.85 -13.87 -7.71
N ALA A 144 -0.14 -13.59 -8.80
CA ALA A 144 -0.72 -12.97 -9.97
C ALA A 144 -0.62 -13.91 -11.17
N THR A 145 -1.74 -14.15 -11.84
CA THR A 145 -1.77 -14.82 -13.14
C THR A 145 -1.74 -13.74 -14.22
N THR A 146 -0.74 -13.81 -15.10
CA THR A 146 -0.61 -12.89 -16.23
C THR A 146 -0.86 -13.63 -17.54
N LYS A 147 -1.74 -13.07 -18.37
CA LYS A 147 -2.03 -13.57 -19.73
C LYS A 147 -1.74 -12.46 -20.74
N LEU A 148 -0.87 -12.76 -21.70
CA LEU A 148 -0.60 -11.91 -22.85
C LEU A 148 -1.37 -12.45 -24.05
N TYR A 149 -2.16 -11.58 -24.67
CA TYR A 149 -2.96 -11.89 -25.85
C TYR A 149 -2.39 -11.18 -27.07
N ALA A 150 -2.42 -11.87 -28.21
CA ALA A 150 -2.31 -11.29 -29.54
C ALA A 150 -3.65 -11.50 -30.26
N ALA A 151 -4.38 -10.40 -30.51
CA ALA A 151 -5.81 -10.42 -30.77
C ALA A 151 -6.54 -11.28 -29.72
N GLU A 152 -7.30 -12.29 -30.14
CA GLU A 152 -8.05 -13.16 -29.22
C GLU A 152 -7.26 -14.37 -28.71
N LYS A 153 -6.01 -14.58 -29.18
CA LYS A 153 -5.21 -15.75 -28.81
C LYS A 153 -4.27 -15.43 -27.66
N ILE A 154 -4.25 -16.29 -26.63
CA ILE A 154 -3.22 -16.25 -25.58
C ILE A 154 -1.90 -16.71 -26.20
N VAL A 155 -0.88 -15.87 -26.16
CA VAL A 155 0.47 -16.17 -26.65
C VAL A 155 1.45 -16.48 -25.52
N ARG A 156 1.16 -16.00 -24.31
CA ARG A 156 1.94 -16.32 -23.10
C ARG A 156 1.04 -16.28 -21.88
N GLN A 157 1.22 -17.24 -20.99
CA GLN A 157 0.62 -17.25 -19.66
C GLN A 157 1.68 -17.65 -18.65
N TYR A 158 1.75 -16.94 -17.52
CA TYR A 158 2.67 -17.25 -16.43
C TYR A 158 2.12 -16.71 -15.12
N THR A 159 2.75 -17.14 -14.03
CA THR A 159 2.38 -16.77 -12.68
C THR A 159 3.58 -16.17 -11.96
N LYS A 160 3.35 -15.18 -11.10
CA LYS A 160 4.35 -14.58 -10.21
C LYS A 160 3.81 -14.50 -8.79
N PHE A 161 4.69 -14.63 -7.82
CA PHE A 161 4.40 -14.41 -6.40
C PHE A 161 4.87 -13.02 -5.99
N TYR A 162 4.07 -12.35 -5.16
CA TYR A 162 4.35 -11.03 -4.65
C TYR A 162 4.33 -11.03 -3.13
N TYR A 163 5.33 -10.39 -2.53
CA TYR A 163 5.52 -10.30 -1.09
C TYR A 163 5.58 -8.85 -0.65
N LYS A 164 4.78 -8.49 0.35
CA LYS A 164 4.86 -7.20 1.06
C LYS A 164 5.73 -7.39 2.28
N ASP A 165 7.01 -7.03 2.15
CA ASP A 165 8.03 -7.38 3.13
C ASP A 165 8.80 -6.16 3.61
N GLY A 166 8.46 -5.70 4.81
CA GLY A 166 9.06 -4.50 5.39
C GLY A 166 8.70 -3.27 4.57
N GLU A 167 9.72 -2.63 4.00
CA GLU A 167 9.58 -1.44 3.16
C GLU A 167 9.55 -1.79 1.66
N GLU A 168 9.47 -3.07 1.30
CA GLU A 168 9.67 -3.53 -0.07
C GLU A 168 8.51 -4.38 -0.58
N ILE A 169 8.24 -4.27 -1.88
CA ILE A 169 7.45 -5.28 -2.60
C ILE A 169 8.42 -6.11 -3.44
N LYS A 170 8.37 -7.43 -3.23
CA LYS A 170 9.21 -8.40 -3.94
C LYS A 170 8.37 -9.24 -4.89
N GLU A 171 8.84 -9.43 -6.12
CA GLU A 171 8.28 -10.32 -7.14
C GLU A 171 9.19 -11.55 -7.30
N SER A 172 8.61 -12.75 -7.40
CA SER A 172 9.34 -14.01 -7.59
C SER A 172 8.60 -14.95 -8.54
N ASP A 173 9.33 -15.80 -9.25
CA ASP A 173 8.77 -16.92 -10.04
C ASP A 173 8.31 -18.10 -9.17
N VAL A 174 8.80 -18.17 -7.94
CA VAL A 174 8.53 -19.26 -6.99
C VAL A 174 8.02 -18.75 -5.65
N ASN A 175 7.37 -19.63 -4.88
CA ASN A 175 6.89 -19.25 -3.56
C ASN A 175 8.04 -19.26 -2.54
N LEU A 176 8.57 -18.09 -2.18
CA LEU A 176 9.65 -17.87 -1.22
C LEU A 176 9.33 -18.34 0.21
N LYS A 177 8.06 -18.57 0.58
CA LYS A 177 7.72 -19.17 1.90
C LYS A 177 7.98 -20.67 1.94
N THR A 178 7.97 -21.33 0.79
CA THR A 178 8.18 -22.79 0.67
C THR A 178 9.53 -23.13 0.05
N GLU A 179 10.07 -22.24 -0.79
CA GLU A 179 11.32 -22.45 -1.49
C GLU A 179 12.41 -21.52 -0.95
N LYS A 180 13.54 -22.12 -0.55
CA LYS A 180 14.70 -21.36 -0.03
C LYS A 180 15.54 -20.85 -1.19
N THR A 181 15.25 -19.64 -1.64
CA THR A 181 16.00 -18.95 -2.71
C THR A 181 15.97 -17.44 -2.49
N ASP A 182 17.05 -16.77 -2.88
CA ASP A 182 17.12 -15.30 -2.88
C ASP A 182 16.85 -14.71 -4.28
N LYS A 183 16.28 -15.51 -5.18
CA LYS A 183 15.93 -15.09 -6.54
C LYS A 183 14.58 -14.37 -6.55
N TYR A 184 14.61 -13.07 -6.31
CA TYR A 184 13.45 -12.19 -6.42
C TYR A 184 13.85 -10.82 -7.00
N THR A 185 12.85 -10.07 -7.45
CA THR A 185 12.97 -8.69 -7.93
C THR A 185 12.30 -7.75 -6.94
N ILE A 186 13.01 -6.74 -6.43
CA ILE A 186 12.36 -5.66 -5.66
C ILE A 186 11.72 -4.69 -6.66
N ILE A 187 10.38 -4.63 -6.68
CA ILE A 187 9.62 -3.81 -7.65
C ILE A 187 9.12 -2.49 -7.05
N LEU A 188 9.11 -2.36 -5.72
CA LEU A 188 8.83 -1.12 -5.01
C LEU A 188 9.65 -1.07 -3.74
N LYS A 189 10.12 0.12 -3.38
CA LYS A 189 10.78 0.40 -2.10
C LYS A 189 10.26 1.71 -1.51
N LEU A 190 9.86 1.69 -0.24
CA LEU A 190 9.52 2.90 0.52
C LEU A 190 10.80 3.70 0.84
N PRO A 191 10.69 5.01 1.09
CA PRO A 191 9.49 5.83 0.97
C PRO A 191 9.10 6.13 -0.49
N ILE A 192 7.81 6.38 -0.73
CA ILE A 192 7.31 6.80 -2.05
C ILE A 192 7.56 8.30 -2.22
N GLN A 193 8.80 8.63 -2.58
CA GLN A 193 9.24 10.00 -2.80
C GLN A 193 10.07 10.10 -4.08
N LYS A 194 9.97 11.23 -4.75
CA LYS A 194 10.76 11.53 -5.95
C LYS A 194 12.25 11.29 -5.70
N ASN A 195 12.91 10.71 -6.69
CA ASN A 195 14.32 10.31 -6.69
C ASN A 195 14.69 9.13 -5.77
N ASN A 196 13.75 8.52 -5.04
CA ASN A 196 14.06 7.24 -4.39
C ASN A 196 14.38 6.20 -5.45
N SER A 197 15.54 5.54 -5.34
CA SER A 197 16.04 4.62 -6.35
C SER A 197 16.70 3.42 -5.72
N TRP A 198 16.55 2.26 -6.35
CA TRP A 198 17.14 1.00 -5.91
C TRP A 198 17.56 0.16 -7.11
N THR A 199 18.51 -0.74 -6.86
CA THR A 199 18.99 -1.70 -7.84
C THR A 199 18.54 -3.10 -7.44
N THR A 200 18.09 -3.89 -8.40
CA THR A 200 17.67 -5.29 -8.20
C THR A 200 18.07 -6.16 -9.38
N GLN A 201 18.02 -7.48 -9.22
CA GLN A 201 18.09 -8.42 -10.35
C GLN A 201 16.68 -8.68 -10.88
N LYS A 202 16.53 -8.76 -12.21
CA LYS A 202 15.31 -9.16 -12.92
C LYS A 202 15.72 -9.90 -14.19
N GLU A 203 15.29 -11.15 -14.35
CA GLU A 203 15.63 -11.98 -15.52
C GLU A 203 17.14 -12.01 -15.85
N ASN A 204 17.99 -12.18 -14.82
CA ASN A 204 19.46 -12.16 -14.90
C ASN A 204 20.08 -10.82 -15.36
N LYS A 205 19.29 -9.74 -15.41
CA LYS A 205 19.78 -8.39 -15.65
C LYS A 205 19.74 -7.58 -14.36
N THR A 206 20.72 -6.69 -14.23
CA THR A 206 20.67 -5.64 -13.20
C THR A 206 19.76 -4.52 -13.68
N VAL A 207 18.73 -4.22 -12.90
CA VAL A 207 17.73 -3.20 -13.20
C VAL A 207 17.76 -2.14 -12.11
N ILE A 208 17.69 -0.88 -12.51
CA ILE A 208 17.58 0.28 -11.65
C ILE A 208 16.14 0.78 -11.75
N TYR A 209 15.46 0.88 -10.62
CA TYR A 209 14.17 1.56 -10.53
C TYR A 209 14.35 2.91 -9.85
N THR A 210 13.60 3.91 -10.29
CA THR A 210 13.57 5.24 -9.68
C THR A 210 12.14 5.75 -9.63
N ILE A 211 11.68 6.22 -8.47
CA ILE A 211 10.44 7.00 -8.38
C ILE A 211 10.71 8.34 -9.03
N PHE A 212 10.31 8.47 -10.29
CA PHE A 212 10.61 9.62 -11.13
C PHE A 212 9.70 10.80 -10.82
N ASP A 213 8.44 10.54 -10.50
CA ASP A 213 7.50 11.56 -10.05
C ASP A 213 6.38 10.97 -9.18
N THR A 214 5.74 11.85 -8.41
CA THR A 214 4.61 11.52 -7.53
C THR A 214 3.49 12.57 -7.69
N ASN A 215 2.31 12.31 -7.11
CA ASN A 215 1.16 13.23 -7.14
C ASN A 215 0.69 13.61 -8.54
N LEU A 216 0.86 12.71 -9.52
CA LEU A 216 0.49 12.96 -10.90
C LEU A 216 -1.02 12.79 -11.13
N THR A 217 -1.56 13.58 -12.06
CA THR A 217 -2.83 13.27 -12.72
C THR A 217 -2.56 12.68 -14.09
N VAL A 218 -3.03 11.46 -14.32
CA VAL A 218 -2.82 10.72 -15.58
C VAL A 218 -4.18 10.50 -16.24
N LYS A 219 -4.32 10.99 -17.48
CA LYS A 219 -5.47 10.74 -18.32
C LYS A 219 -5.10 9.71 -19.39
N THR A 220 -5.92 8.67 -19.54
CA THR A 220 -5.75 7.66 -20.60
C THR A 220 -6.52 8.06 -21.86
N THR A 221 -6.21 7.37 -22.96
CA THR A 221 -6.86 7.58 -24.27
C THR A 221 -8.35 7.24 -24.23
N LYS A 222 -8.76 6.27 -23.40
CA LYS A 222 -10.19 5.96 -23.16
C LYS A 222 -10.89 6.98 -22.25
N GLY A 223 -10.19 8.00 -21.77
CA GLY A 223 -10.75 9.08 -20.96
C GLY A 223 -10.79 8.80 -19.46
N PHE A 224 -10.21 7.70 -18.99
CA PHE A 224 -10.04 7.47 -17.55
C PHE A 224 -9.09 8.51 -16.98
N ILE A 225 -9.41 9.05 -15.81
CA ILE A 225 -8.58 10.03 -15.10
C ILE A 225 -8.21 9.42 -13.75
N PHE A 226 -6.92 9.28 -13.53
CA PHE A 226 -6.36 8.82 -12.26
C PHE A 226 -5.60 9.98 -11.61
N THR A 227 -5.80 10.16 -10.32
CA THR A 227 -5.13 11.18 -9.51
C THR A 227 -4.18 10.53 -8.52
N ASN A 228 -3.27 11.32 -7.96
CA ASN A 228 -2.27 10.84 -7.01
C ASN A 228 -1.45 9.65 -7.54
N CYS A 229 -1.14 9.65 -8.84
CA CYS A 229 -0.37 8.59 -9.46
C CYS A 229 1.13 8.77 -9.17
N ILE A 230 1.87 7.66 -9.22
CA ILE A 230 3.33 7.66 -9.22
C ILE A 230 3.86 7.20 -10.56
N LYS A 231 5.03 7.71 -10.93
CA LYS A 231 5.75 7.32 -12.13
C LYS A 231 7.08 6.72 -11.72
N ILE A 232 7.27 5.45 -12.07
CA ILE A 232 8.50 4.71 -11.77
C ILE A 232 9.25 4.51 -13.09
N MET A 233 10.50 4.98 -13.14
CA MET A 233 11.43 4.65 -14.21
C MET A 233 12.01 3.27 -13.95
N GLU A 234 12.09 2.44 -14.98
CA GLU A 234 12.83 1.19 -14.99
C GLU A 234 13.91 1.25 -16.08
N GLN A 235 15.15 1.00 -15.67
CA GLN A 235 16.31 1.01 -16.55
C GLN A 235 17.13 -0.27 -16.37
N ASN A 236 17.37 -1.00 -17.46
CA ASN A 236 18.40 -2.05 -17.47
C ASN A 236 19.79 -1.40 -17.46
N LYS A 237 20.66 -1.81 -16.53
CA LYS A 237 22.00 -1.24 -16.40
C LYS A 237 22.79 -1.42 -17.72
N GLY A 238 23.26 -0.30 -18.27
CA GLY A 238 24.02 -0.27 -19.52
C GLY A 238 23.16 -0.13 -20.78
N GLU A 239 21.83 -0.22 -20.69
CA GLU A 239 20.94 0.05 -21.81
C GLU A 239 20.56 1.54 -21.88
N LYS A 240 20.41 2.05 -23.10
CA LYS A 240 19.95 3.43 -23.35
C LYS A 240 18.43 3.58 -23.27
N GLY A 241 17.70 2.49 -23.52
CA GLY A 241 16.24 2.48 -23.43
C GLY A 241 15.79 2.43 -21.98
N VAL A 242 14.76 3.21 -21.64
CA VAL A 242 14.10 3.17 -20.35
C VAL A 242 12.60 3.00 -20.53
N ARG A 243 11.95 2.42 -19.52
CA ARG A 243 10.50 2.35 -19.43
C ARG A 243 10.03 3.25 -18.30
N PHE A 244 8.91 3.94 -18.47
CA PHE A 244 8.17 4.49 -17.34
C PHE A 244 6.88 3.70 -17.13
N LEU A 245 6.64 3.36 -15.88
CA LEU A 245 5.47 2.66 -15.38
C LEU A 245 4.70 3.65 -14.52
N TYR A 246 3.47 3.94 -14.93
CA TYR A 246 2.57 4.84 -14.21
C TYR A 246 1.60 3.99 -13.40
N TYR A 247 1.57 4.24 -12.09
CA TYR A 247 0.75 3.48 -11.15
C TYR A 247 -0.26 4.39 -10.47
N ALA A 248 -1.51 3.92 -10.41
CA ALA A 248 -2.59 4.61 -9.71
C ALA A 248 -2.92 3.90 -8.38
N PRO A 249 -3.27 4.66 -7.32
CA PRO A 249 -3.69 4.11 -6.03
C PRO A 249 -4.74 3.02 -6.16
N ASN A 250 -4.47 1.84 -5.61
CA ASN A 250 -5.32 0.65 -5.56
C ASN A 250 -5.78 0.10 -6.93
N LYS A 251 -5.24 0.59 -8.05
CA LYS A 251 -5.53 0.07 -9.39
C LYS A 251 -4.35 -0.72 -9.96
N GLY A 252 -3.12 -0.26 -9.71
CA GLY A 252 -1.93 -0.83 -10.31
C GLY A 252 -1.43 -0.03 -11.51
N CYS A 253 -0.72 -0.69 -12.42
CA CYS A 253 -0.16 -0.04 -13.61
C CYS A 253 -1.30 0.41 -14.54
N ILE A 254 -1.32 1.69 -14.89
CA ILE A 254 -2.34 2.31 -15.75
C ILE A 254 -1.79 2.78 -17.09
N LYS A 255 -0.47 2.95 -17.21
CA LYS A 255 0.19 3.43 -18.43
C LYS A 255 1.65 3.02 -18.43
N ILE A 256 2.14 2.61 -19.60
CA ILE A 256 3.53 2.29 -19.87
C ILE A 256 4.00 3.17 -21.02
N THR A 257 5.14 3.82 -20.81
CA THR A 257 5.84 4.56 -21.87
C THR A 257 7.28 4.09 -22.01
N THR A 258 7.88 4.38 -23.15
CA THR A 258 9.29 4.11 -23.43
C THR A 258 9.98 5.39 -23.91
N THR A 259 11.26 5.53 -23.61
CA THR A 259 12.09 6.62 -24.12
C THR A 259 13.58 6.25 -24.08
N ASN A 260 14.42 7.15 -24.57
CA ASN A 260 15.86 7.09 -24.43
C ASN A 260 16.29 7.85 -23.16
N ILE A 261 17.30 7.35 -22.45
CA ILE A 261 17.84 8.01 -21.26
C ILE A 261 18.39 9.42 -21.52
N SER A 262 18.82 9.72 -22.75
CA SER A 262 19.24 11.07 -23.13
C SER A 262 18.06 12.04 -23.35
N GLU A 263 16.82 11.54 -23.39
CA GLU A 263 15.62 12.30 -23.75
C GLU A 263 14.42 11.96 -22.85
N LEU A 264 14.62 11.87 -21.53
CA LEU A 264 13.62 11.39 -20.56
C LEU A 264 12.23 12.07 -20.60
N TYR A 265 12.12 13.24 -21.23
CA TYR A 265 10.86 13.99 -21.38
C TYR A 265 10.16 13.75 -22.73
N LYS A 266 10.75 12.97 -23.65
CA LYS A 266 10.15 12.58 -24.94
C LYS A 266 9.69 11.13 -24.86
N GLU A 267 8.51 10.92 -24.30
CA GLU A 267 7.96 9.60 -24.05
C GLU A 267 7.00 9.14 -25.13
N TYR A 268 7.10 7.86 -25.50
CA TYR A 268 6.16 7.19 -26.39
C TYR A 268 5.30 6.24 -25.56
N THR A 269 3.98 6.46 -25.57
CA THR A 269 3.05 5.57 -24.87
C THR A 269 2.96 4.26 -25.64
N THR A 270 3.17 3.13 -24.96
CA THR A 270 3.10 1.80 -25.56
C THR A 270 1.82 1.08 -25.15
N MET A 271 1.43 1.22 -23.87
CA MET A 271 0.24 0.60 -23.33
C MET A 271 -0.47 1.49 -22.32
N GLU A 272 -1.79 1.35 -22.24
CA GLU A 272 -2.63 2.01 -21.22
C GLU A 272 -3.72 1.06 -20.73
N VAL A 273 -4.28 1.36 -19.56
CA VAL A 273 -5.45 0.65 -19.06
C VAL A 273 -6.66 0.93 -19.95
N ILE A 274 -7.35 -0.15 -20.33
CA ILE A 274 -8.51 -0.09 -21.23
C ILE A 274 -9.84 -0.41 -20.55
N GLU A 275 -9.80 -0.89 -19.29
CA GLU A 275 -10.93 -1.26 -18.43
C GLU A 275 -10.62 -1.09 -16.92
#